data_AF-A0AA38BV03-F1
#
_entry.id   AF-A0AA38BV03-F1
#
_cell.length_a   1.000
_cell.length_b   1.000
_cell.length_c   1.000
_cell.angle_alpha   90.00
_cell.angle_beta   90.00
_cell.angle_gamma   90.00
#
_symmetry.space_group_name_H-M   'P 1'
#
loop_
_entity.id
_entity.type
_entity.pdbx_description
1 polymer ?
#
loop_
_entity_poly.entity_id
_entity_poly.type
_entity_poly.pdbx_seq_one_letter_code
_entity_poly.pdbx_strand_id
1 'polypeptide(L)' 'FSCSNNTAEYEALIHGLHWARKKGINNLQVFGDSELIINQVRGQHATKNDAEELQE' A
#
# COMPACT_ATOMS: atom_id res chain seq x y z
N PHE A 1 10.32 0.50 -18.28
CA PHE A 1 9.46 0.24 -17.11
C PHE A 1 8.99 1.58 -16.57
N SER A 2 7.79 2.03 -16.96
CA SER A 2 7.22 3.27 -16.42
C SER A 2 6.72 2.99 -15.01
N CYS A 3 7.54 3.29 -14.01
CA CYS A 3 7.05 3.34 -12.64
C CYS A 3 6.01 4.47 -12.61
N SER A 4 4.73 4.12 -12.51
CA SER A 4 3.73 5.12 -12.17
C SER A 4 4.04 5.63 -10.76
N ASN A 5 3.78 6.89 -10.44
CA ASN A 5 4.08 7.43 -9.11
C ASN A 5 3.56 6.52 -7.99
N ASN A 6 2.35 5.97 -8.18
CA ASN A 6 1.71 5.04 -7.27
C ASN A 6 2.50 3.73 -7.07
N THR A 7 3.20 3.23 -8.10
CA THR A 7 4.04 2.03 -8.01
C THR A 7 5.24 2.29 -7.10
N ALA A 8 5.92 3.43 -7.26
CA ALA A 8 7.07 3.80 -6.43
C ALA A 8 6.65 3.98 -4.96
N GLU A 9 5.51 4.63 -4.72
CA GLU A 9 4.97 4.85 -3.38
C GLU A 9 4.56 3.54 -2.70
N TYR A 10 3.93 2.60 -3.43
CA TYR A 10 3.62 1.27 -2.91
C TYR A 10 4.88 0.47 -2.57
N GLU A 11 5.89 0.49 -3.43
CA GLU A 11 7.16 -0.19 -3.17
C GLU A 11 7.86 0.39 -1.93
N ALA A 12 7.87 1.71 -1.79
CA ALA A 12 8.42 2.38 -0.61
C ALA A 12 7.68 1.98 0.68
N LEU A 13 6.34 1.95 0.64
CA LEU A 13 5.51 1.49 1.75
C LEU A 13 5.83 0.05 2.14
N ILE A 14 5.87 -0.87 1.18
CA ILE A 14 6.14 -2.30 1.41
C ILE A 14 7.54 -2.51 2.01
N HIS A 15 8.54 -1.79 1.50
CA HIS A 15 9.91 -1.86 2.03
C HIS A 15 9.99 -1.32 3.46
N GLY A 16 9.33 -0.20 3.76
CA GLY A 16 9.26 0.36 5.11
C GLY A 16 8.62 -0.61 6.11
N LEU A 17 7.50 -1.24 5.73
CA LEU A 17 6.81 -2.24 6.57
C LEU A 17 7.68 -3.48 6.80
N HIS A 18 8.34 -4.00 5.76
CA HIS A 18 9.26 -5.14 5.91
C HIS A 18 10.42 -4.83 6.85
N TRP A 19 10.98 -3.63 6.76
CA TRP A 19 12.04 -3.19 7.65
C TRP A 19 11.56 -3.09 9.11
N ALA A 20 10.40 -2.47 9.34
CA ALA A 20 9.82 -2.34 10.68
C ALA A 20 9.57 -3.72 11.32
N ARG A 21 9.01 -4.67 10.55
CA ARG A 21 8.81 -6.06 10.98
C ARG A 21 10.13 -6.73 11.36
N LYS A 22 11.19 -6.57 10.55
CA LYS A 22 12.53 -7.12 10.86
C LYS A 22 13.15 -6.52 12.14
N LYS A 23 12.72 -5.32 12.54
CA LYS A 23 13.16 -4.66 13.77
C LYS A 23 12.30 -4.97 14.99
N GLY A 24 11.26 -5.80 14.85
CA GLY A 24 10.34 -6.13 15.95
C GLY A 24 9.45 -4.95 16.37
N ILE A 25 9.25 -3.98 15.47
CA ILE A 25 8.33 -2.86 15.72
C ILE A 25 6.91 -3.37 15.54
N ASN A 26 6.14 -3.35 16.62
CA ASN A 26 4.78 -3.89 16.65
C ASN A 26 3.70 -2.82 16.43
N ASN A 27 4.05 -1.54 16.57
CA ASN A 27 3.14 -0.43 16.37
C ASN A 27 3.83 0.65 15.54
N LEU A 28 3.27 0.97 14.37
CA LEU A 28 3.83 1.93 13.41
C LEU A 28 2.73 2.88 12.94
N GLN A 29 3.05 4.16 12.89
CA GLN A 29 2.23 5.16 12.22
C GLN A 29 2.89 5.51 10.89
N VAL A 30 2.15 5.34 9.80
CA VAL A 30 2.63 5.59 8.43
C VAL A 30 1.90 6.78 7.85
N PHE A 31 2.64 7.68 7.21
CA PHE A 31 2.11 8.86 6.53
C PHE A 31 2.52 8.81 5.06
N GLY A 32 1.61 9.20 4.19
CA GLY A 32 1.83 9.37 2.76
C GLY A 32 0.98 10.52 2.25
N ASP A 33 1.29 11.01 1.07
CA ASP A 33 0.60 12.08 0.35
C ASP A 33 -0.42 11.55 -0.66
N SER A 34 -0.26 10.31 -1.13
CA SER A 34 -1.25 9.67 -2.00
C SER A 34 -2.48 9.17 -1.24
N GLU A 35 -3.57 9.94 -1.34
CA GLU A 35 -4.90 9.59 -0.84
C GLU A 35 -5.41 8.23 -1.35
N LEU A 36 -5.10 7.87 -2.61
CA LEU A 36 -5.50 6.58 -3.19
C LEU A 36 -4.92 5.40 -2.40
N ILE A 37 -3.60 5.39 -2.21
CA ILE A 37 -2.87 4.35 -1.47
C ILE A 37 -3.36 4.31 -0.02
N ILE A 38 -3.54 5.46 0.62
CA ILE A 38 -4.04 5.53 2.00
C ILE A 38 -5.41 4.86 2.11
N ASN A 39 -6.32 5.16 1.19
CA ASN A 39 -7.67 4.59 1.21
C ASN A 39 -7.66 3.09 0.88
N GLN A 40 -6.81 2.62 -0.04
CA GLN A 40 -6.65 1.20 -0.35
C GLN A 40 -6.07 0.40 0.84
N VAL A 41 -5.02 0.90 1.49
CA VAL A 41 -4.40 0.27 2.67
C VAL A 41 -5.36 0.23 3.86
N ARG A 42 -6.25 1.22 3.98
CA ARG A 42 -7.33 1.24 4.97
C ARG A 42 -8.52 0.34 4.61
N GLY A 43 -8.50 -0.32 3.45
CA GLY A 43 -9.62 -1.13 2.95
C GLY A 43 -10.85 -0.30 2.55
N GLN A 44 -10.70 1.00 2.36
CA GLN A 44 -11.78 1.92 1.99
C GLN A 44 -12.03 1.93 0.48
N HIS A 45 -11.01 1.59 -0.32
CA HIS A 45 -11.12 1.41 -1.76
C HIS A 45 -10.58 0.03 -2.18
N ALA A 46 -11.34 -0.69 -3.01
CA ALA A 46 -10.86 -1.87 -3.70
C ALA A 46 -9.78 -1.48 -4.72
N THR A 47 -8.81 -2.36 -4.94
CA THR A 47 -7.99 -2.25 -6.14
C THR A 47 -8.81 -2.70 -7.36
N LYS A 48 -8.39 -2.29 -8.56
CA LYS A 48 -9.09 -2.70 -9.79
C LYS A 48 -9.14 -4.22 -9.93
N ASN A 49 -8.09 -4.90 -9.46
CA ASN A 49 -8.00 -6.36 -9.51
C ASN A 49 -8.98 -7.01 -8.52
N ASP A 50 -9.14 -6.44 -7.31
CA ASP A 50 -10.10 -6.97 -6.32
C ASP A 50 -11.56 -6.85 -6.80
N ALA A 51 -11.86 -5.82 -7.59
CA ALA A 51 -13.19 -5.60 -8.14
C ALA A 51 -13.53 -6.58 -9.28
N GLU A 52 -12.53 -7.08 -10.01
CA GLU A 52 -12.68 -8.07 -11.08
C GLU A 52 -12.88 -9.48 -10.51
N GLU A 53 -12.26 -9.81 -9.37
CA GLU A 53 -12.38 -11.12 -8.71
C GLU A 53 -13.73 -11.34 -8.00
N LEU A 54 -14.48 -10.26 -7.71
CA LEU A 54 -15.84 -10.32 -7.12
C LEU A 54 -16.96 -10.44 -8.17
N GLN A 55 -16.62 -10.53 -9.46
CA GLN A 55 -17.57 -10.69 -10.57
C GLN A 55 -17.55 -12.09 -11.21
N GLU A 56 -16.74 -13.02 -10.69
CA GLU A 56 -16.76 -14.46 -11.03
C GLU A 56 -17.56 -15.29 -10.01
#